data_AF-A0A2M7PKQ1-F1
#
_entry.id   AF-A0A2M7PKQ1-F1
#
_cell.length_a   1.000
_cell.length_b   1.000
_cell.length_c   1.000
_cell.angle_alpha   90.00
_cell.angle_beta   90.00
_cell.angle_gamma   90.00
#
_symmetry.space_group_name_H-M   'P 1'
#
loop_
_entity.id
_entity.type
_entity.pdbx_description
1 polymer ?
#
loop_
_entity_poly.entity_id
_entity_poly.type
_entity_poly.pdbx_seq_one_letter_code
_entity_poly.pdbx_strand_id
1 'polypeptide(L)'
;MEAYFKNTNGLTRFIRSEAHDIQDIFSGRSQSYGVDVMLKQDVQLHSFWVSYSLSKTEELFTYFLNGKYRRAPQDQCHELKLAGSLNFDPFFFSADYVYGSGFPDFVYSQQTGSESTTYHKTYSRLDVSVVYKFLNRKLKGEAGLSVLNVLNRQNFKLENFERIPAGQTSTINIYAEAIPFTPTLFLKIYL
;
A
#
# COMPACT_ATOMS: atom_id res chain seq x y z
N MET A 1 -6.25 16.01 11.93
CA MET A 1 -5.01 15.35 12.39
C MET A 1 -5.41 14.38 13.46
N GLU A 2 -4.91 13.17 13.38
CA GLU A 2 -5.16 12.11 14.35
C GLU A 2 -3.83 11.50 14.75
N ALA A 3 -3.61 11.28 16.03
CA ALA A 3 -2.45 10.59 16.55
C ALA A 3 -2.94 9.39 17.35
N TYR A 4 -2.23 8.27 17.24
CA TYR A 4 -2.64 7.04 17.90
C TYR A 4 -1.45 6.29 18.49
N PHE A 5 -1.76 5.53 19.52
CA PHE A 5 -0.89 4.53 20.12
C PHE A 5 -1.76 3.33 20.50
N LYS A 6 -1.47 2.15 19.93
CA LYS A 6 -2.27 0.95 20.08
C LYS A 6 -1.39 -0.23 20.44
N ASN A 7 -1.75 -0.93 21.50
CA ASN A 7 -1.17 -2.21 21.88
C ASN A 7 -2.13 -3.34 21.52
N THR A 8 -1.60 -4.41 20.92
CA THR A 8 -2.34 -5.62 20.57
C THR A 8 -1.64 -6.81 21.21
N ASN A 9 -2.37 -7.59 22.00
CA ASN A 9 -1.86 -8.83 22.60
C ASN A 9 -2.54 -10.04 21.96
N GLY A 10 -1.92 -11.22 22.12
CA GLY A 10 -2.51 -12.47 21.62
C GLY A 10 -2.36 -12.65 20.10
N LEU A 11 -1.36 -12.03 19.48
CA LEU A 11 -0.99 -12.37 18.11
C LEU A 11 -0.50 -13.81 18.07
N THR A 12 -0.84 -14.55 17.02
CA THR A 12 -0.37 -15.91 16.80
C THR A 12 0.32 -16.02 15.46
N ARG A 13 1.48 -16.66 15.41
CA ARG A 13 2.24 -16.89 14.17
C ARG A 13 2.76 -18.32 14.14
N PHE A 14 2.38 -19.05 13.10
CA PHE A 14 2.98 -20.35 12.81
C PHE A 14 4.37 -20.16 12.21
N ILE A 15 5.36 -20.86 12.76
CA ILE A 15 6.74 -20.86 12.26
C ILE A 15 7.14 -22.30 12.01
N ARG A 16 7.65 -22.56 10.79
CA ARG A 16 8.33 -23.81 10.43
C ARG A 16 9.75 -23.49 9.95
N SER A 17 10.76 -24.01 10.64
CA SER A 17 12.17 -23.89 10.29
C SER A 17 12.84 -25.25 10.38
N GLU A 18 13.16 -25.84 9.23
CA GLU A 18 13.85 -27.14 9.15
C GLU A 18 15.28 -27.05 9.70
N ALA A 19 15.93 -25.90 9.58
CA ALA A 19 17.28 -25.67 10.08
C ALA A 19 17.38 -25.64 11.62
N HIS A 20 16.27 -25.36 12.32
CA HIS A 20 16.23 -25.28 13.79
C HIS A 20 15.29 -26.32 14.41
N ASP A 21 14.73 -27.23 13.61
CA ASP A 21 13.71 -28.21 14.03
C ASP A 21 12.52 -27.58 14.78
N ILE A 22 12.07 -26.40 14.32
CA ILE A 22 10.95 -25.66 14.92
C ILE A 22 9.74 -25.82 14.02
N GLN A 23 8.64 -26.34 14.55
CA GLN A 23 7.32 -26.31 13.94
C GLN A 23 6.25 -26.09 15.01
N ASP A 24 5.88 -24.82 15.24
CA ASP A 24 4.92 -24.49 16.29
C ASP A 24 4.18 -23.16 16.03
N ILE A 25 3.13 -22.91 16.80
CA ILE A 25 2.40 -21.64 16.86
C ILE A 25 2.95 -20.82 18.03
N PHE A 26 3.52 -19.67 17.71
CA PHE A 26 4.05 -18.75 18.71
C PHE A 26 3.06 -17.62 18.99
N SER A 27 2.95 -17.27 20.26
CA SER A 27 2.21 -16.09 20.69
C SER A 27 3.09 -14.84 20.67
N GLY A 28 2.45 -13.70 20.50
CA GLY A 28 3.12 -12.41 20.43
C GLY A 28 2.22 -11.24 20.79
N ARG A 29 2.84 -10.07 20.79
CA ARG A 29 2.21 -8.77 20.99
C ARG A 29 2.75 -7.78 19.98
N SER A 30 1.97 -6.74 19.69
CA SER A 30 2.35 -5.66 18.80
C SER A 30 2.04 -4.31 19.41
N GLN A 31 2.86 -3.32 19.06
CA GLN A 31 2.62 -1.92 19.32
C GLN A 31 2.62 -1.18 17.99
N SER A 32 1.61 -0.35 17.77
CA SER A 32 1.48 0.51 16.59
C SER A 32 1.26 1.94 17.05
N TYR A 33 2.01 2.86 16.48
CA TYR A 33 1.87 4.28 16.78
C TYR A 33 2.13 5.13 15.55
N GLY A 34 1.48 6.27 15.48
CA GLY A 34 1.60 7.12 14.32
C GLY A 34 0.77 8.39 14.40
N VAL A 35 0.91 9.19 13.35
CA VAL A 35 0.18 10.42 13.12
C VAL A 35 -0.30 10.45 11.69
N ASP A 36 -1.58 10.77 11.52
CA ASP A 36 -2.24 10.96 10.24
C ASP A 36 -2.69 12.41 10.10
N VAL A 37 -2.31 13.01 8.98
CA VAL A 37 -2.71 14.38 8.61
C VAL A 37 -3.39 14.32 7.27
N MET A 38 -4.54 14.97 7.16
CA MET A 38 -5.23 15.17 5.90
C MET A 38 -5.65 16.63 5.78
N LEU A 39 -5.41 17.19 4.61
CA LEU A 39 -5.87 18.51 4.19
C LEU A 39 -6.72 18.33 2.95
N LYS A 40 -7.91 18.92 2.97
CA LYS A 40 -8.78 19.02 1.81
C LYS A 40 -9.05 20.49 1.55
N GLN A 41 -8.92 20.92 0.31
CA GLN A 41 -9.30 22.25 -0.13
C GLN A 41 -10.24 22.13 -1.32
N ASP A 42 -11.40 22.78 -1.19
CA ASP A 42 -12.32 22.99 -2.30
C ASP A 42 -12.18 24.45 -2.77
N VAL A 43 -12.02 24.67 -4.08
CA VAL A 43 -11.93 25.99 -4.71
C VAL A 43 -12.90 26.01 -5.89
N GLN A 44 -14.02 26.70 -5.75
CA GLN A 44 -15.11 26.71 -6.73
C GLN A 44 -15.57 25.28 -7.08
N LEU A 45 -15.31 24.83 -8.31
CA LEU A 45 -15.67 23.52 -8.83
C LEU A 45 -14.50 22.51 -8.76
N HIS A 46 -13.37 22.91 -8.18
CA HIS A 46 -12.17 22.09 -8.06
C HIS A 46 -12.00 21.59 -6.62
N SER A 47 -11.53 20.36 -6.45
CA SER A 47 -11.24 19.76 -5.15
C SER A 47 -9.84 19.17 -5.15
N PHE A 48 -9.13 19.36 -4.03
CA PHE A 48 -7.79 18.84 -3.82
C PHE A 48 -7.70 18.19 -2.44
N TRP A 49 -7.00 17.07 -2.37
CA TRP A 49 -6.74 16.33 -1.14
C TRP A 49 -5.26 15.99 -1.04
N VAL A 50 -4.71 16.15 0.17
CA VAL A 50 -3.38 15.69 0.54
C VAL A 50 -3.52 14.97 1.87
N SER A 51 -3.04 13.73 1.95
CA SER A 51 -2.90 13.02 3.22
C SER A 51 -1.51 12.46 3.38
N TYR A 52 -1.01 12.49 4.62
CA TYR A 52 0.26 11.92 4.98
C TYR A 52 0.14 11.15 6.28
N SER A 53 0.63 9.92 6.26
CA SER A 53 0.66 9.00 7.38
C SER A 53 2.11 8.72 7.73
N LEU A 54 2.48 9.02 8.98
CA LEU A 54 3.73 8.60 9.58
C LEU A 54 3.42 7.58 10.66
N SER A 55 3.76 6.32 10.45
CA SER A 55 3.42 5.25 11.39
C SER A 55 4.59 4.31 11.63
N LYS A 56 4.54 3.57 12.73
CA LYS A 56 5.46 2.48 13.01
C LYS A 56 4.74 1.39 13.77
N THR A 57 4.84 0.17 13.25
CA THR A 57 4.28 -1.04 13.83
C THR A 57 5.40 -2.02 14.12
N GLU A 58 5.46 -2.46 15.36
CA GLU A 58 6.46 -3.40 15.85
C GLU A 58 5.76 -4.59 16.51
N GLU A 59 6.37 -5.77 16.39
CA GLU A 59 5.90 -7.03 16.95
C GLU A 59 6.98 -7.62 17.85
N LEU A 60 6.56 -8.36 18.87
CA LEU A 60 7.40 -9.19 19.72
C LEU A 60 6.75 -10.56 19.83
N PHE A 61 7.45 -11.59 19.38
CA PHE A 61 7.04 -12.99 19.53
C PHE A 61 7.96 -13.74 20.50
N THR A 62 7.44 -14.77 21.13
CA THR A 62 8.17 -15.59 22.11
C THR A 62 9.40 -16.30 21.53
N TYR A 63 9.42 -16.58 20.21
CA TYR A 63 10.59 -17.17 19.54
C TYR A 63 11.71 -16.17 19.22
N PHE A 64 11.54 -14.88 19.49
CA PHE A 64 12.60 -13.90 19.28
C PHE A 64 13.68 -14.06 20.36
N LEU A 65 14.83 -14.62 19.97
CA LEU A 65 15.97 -14.91 20.88
C LEU A 65 16.44 -13.72 21.73
N ASN A 66 16.30 -12.49 21.21
CA ASN A 66 16.73 -11.27 21.91
C ASN A 66 15.63 -10.62 22.77
N GLY A 67 14.40 -11.12 22.72
CA GLY A 67 13.25 -10.54 23.42
C GLY A 67 12.93 -9.09 23.01
N LYS A 68 13.42 -8.63 21.86
CA LYS A 68 13.25 -7.25 21.38
C LYS A 68 12.16 -7.17 20.33
N TYR A 69 11.42 -6.06 20.36
CA TYR A 69 10.49 -5.71 19.29
C TYR A 69 11.22 -5.60 17.95
N ARG A 70 10.57 -6.06 16.88
CA ARG A 70 11.03 -5.96 15.50
C ARG A 70 9.93 -5.32 14.66
N ARG A 71 10.28 -4.60 13.59
CA ARG A 71 9.28 -4.05 12.67
C ARG A 71 8.38 -5.17 12.16
N ALA A 72 7.08 -4.95 12.15
CA ALA A 72 6.12 -5.92 11.66
C ALA A 72 6.15 -6.02 10.13
N PRO A 73 5.78 -7.16 9.51
CA PRO A 73 5.84 -7.28 8.05
C PRO A 73 4.99 -6.27 7.27
N GLN A 74 3.86 -5.90 7.85
CA GLN A 74 2.94 -4.89 7.35
C GLN A 74 3.36 -3.44 7.65
N ASP A 75 4.50 -3.23 8.30
CA ASP A 75 4.93 -1.89 8.71
C ASP A 75 5.39 -1.04 7.50
N GLN A 76 4.59 -0.06 7.11
CA GLN A 76 4.97 0.96 6.12
C GLN A 76 5.06 2.32 6.81
N CYS A 77 6.28 2.84 6.94
CA CYS A 77 6.54 3.98 7.82
C CYS A 77 5.99 5.30 7.29
N HIS A 78 6.11 5.53 5.98
CA HIS A 78 5.63 6.75 5.33
C HIS A 78 4.64 6.39 4.22
N GLU A 79 3.49 7.05 4.23
CA GLU A 79 2.53 7.02 3.14
C GLU A 79 2.08 8.44 2.81
N LEU A 80 2.16 8.83 1.55
CA LEU A 80 1.68 10.10 1.02
C LEU A 80 0.62 9.82 -0.03
N LYS A 81 -0.54 10.47 0.07
CA LYS A 81 -1.58 10.43 -0.95
C LYS A 81 -1.93 11.85 -1.37
N LEU A 82 -2.01 12.06 -2.67
CA LEU A 82 -2.46 13.28 -3.30
C LEU A 82 -3.64 12.92 -4.20
N ALA A 83 -4.67 13.74 -4.23
CA ALA A 83 -5.74 13.61 -5.21
C ALA A 83 -6.25 14.98 -5.62
N GLY A 84 -6.75 15.09 -6.83
CA GLY A 84 -7.37 16.30 -7.35
C GLY A 84 -8.46 15.98 -8.35
N SER A 85 -9.54 16.74 -8.32
CA SER A 85 -10.56 16.76 -9.36
C SER A 85 -10.78 18.19 -9.85
N LEU A 86 -10.64 18.39 -11.16
CA LEU A 86 -10.81 19.67 -11.82
C LEU A 86 -12.03 19.61 -12.73
N ASN A 87 -12.94 20.57 -12.55
CA ASN A 87 -14.13 20.70 -13.38
C ASN A 87 -14.00 21.92 -14.28
N PHE A 88 -13.84 21.67 -15.58
CA PHE A 88 -13.79 22.65 -16.65
C PHE A 88 -14.87 22.29 -17.66
N ASP A 89 -16.14 22.44 -17.26
CA ASP A 89 -17.31 22.08 -18.08
C ASP A 89 -17.11 22.46 -19.56
N PRO A 90 -17.29 21.51 -20.51
CA PRO A 90 -17.81 20.14 -20.35
C PRO A 90 -16.81 19.05 -19.94
N PHE A 91 -15.55 19.40 -19.65
CA PHE A 91 -14.48 18.47 -19.30
C PHE A 91 -14.24 18.37 -17.80
N PHE A 92 -14.02 17.15 -17.32
CA PHE A 92 -13.76 16.85 -15.92
C PHE A 92 -12.50 16.01 -15.84
N PHE A 93 -11.49 16.50 -15.15
CA PHE A 93 -10.22 15.81 -14.98
C PHE A 93 -10.09 15.34 -13.54
N SER A 94 -9.46 14.21 -13.34
CA SER A 94 -9.02 13.79 -12.01
C SER A 94 -7.69 13.08 -12.07
N ALA A 95 -6.93 13.20 -10.99
CA ALA A 95 -5.69 12.48 -10.79
C ALA A 95 -5.54 12.10 -9.33
N ASP A 96 -4.94 10.95 -9.07
CA ASP A 96 -4.51 10.54 -7.75
C ASP A 96 -3.09 9.98 -7.80
N TYR A 97 -2.34 10.26 -6.74
CA TYR A 97 -0.98 9.80 -6.56
C TYR A 97 -0.82 9.20 -5.18
N VAL A 98 -0.25 8.01 -5.11
CA VAL A 98 0.04 7.31 -3.85
C VAL A 98 1.52 6.95 -3.83
N TYR A 99 2.20 7.35 -2.77
CA TYR A 99 3.58 6.98 -2.48
C TYR A 99 3.65 6.28 -1.11
N GLY A 100 4.47 5.23 -1.02
CA GLY A 100 4.74 4.53 0.24
C GLY A 100 6.21 4.14 0.36
N SER A 101 6.79 4.25 1.56
CA SER A 101 8.21 3.95 1.80
C SER A 101 8.58 2.45 1.66
N GLY A 102 7.62 1.58 1.41
CA GLY A 102 7.83 0.13 1.32
C GLY A 102 7.82 -0.58 2.67
N PHE A 103 7.79 -1.90 2.62
CA PHE A 103 7.70 -2.81 3.76
C PHE A 103 9.08 -3.32 4.19
N PRO A 104 9.29 -3.72 5.46
CA PRO A 104 10.51 -4.37 5.89
C PRO A 104 10.75 -5.71 5.17
N ASP A 105 11.98 -5.92 4.73
CA ASP A 105 12.46 -7.19 4.19
C ASP A 105 13.11 -8.01 5.32
N PHE A 106 12.44 -9.10 5.73
CA PHE A 106 12.87 -9.95 6.84
C PHE A 106 14.01 -10.88 6.48
N VAL A 107 14.21 -11.17 5.19
CA VAL A 107 15.19 -12.17 4.74
C VAL A 107 16.61 -11.66 4.96
N TYR A 108 16.85 -10.36 4.72
CA TYR A 108 18.17 -9.76 4.82
C TYR A 108 18.63 -9.51 6.27
N SER A 109 17.71 -9.21 7.19
CA SER A 109 18.08 -8.89 8.59
C SER A 109 18.64 -10.07 9.38
N GLN A 110 18.33 -11.31 8.97
CA GLN A 110 18.75 -12.52 9.66
C GLN A 110 20.14 -13.01 9.22
N GLN A 111 20.67 -12.55 8.08
CA GLN A 111 21.92 -13.07 7.50
C GLN A 111 23.17 -12.24 7.81
N THR A 112 23.07 -10.92 7.98
CA THR A 112 24.27 -10.05 8.03
C THR A 112 24.56 -9.42 9.39
N GLY A 113 23.69 -9.61 10.39
CA GLY A 113 23.84 -8.97 11.71
C GLY A 113 23.93 -7.43 11.68
N SER A 114 23.68 -6.84 10.51
CA SER A 114 23.77 -5.40 10.24
C SER A 114 22.38 -4.90 9.89
N GLU A 115 21.93 -3.84 10.57
CA GLU A 115 20.73 -3.06 10.22
C GLU A 115 20.90 -2.27 8.90
N SER A 116 21.76 -2.74 7.99
CA SER A 116 22.20 -1.97 6.84
C SER A 116 21.45 -2.38 5.58
N THR A 117 20.67 -1.42 5.07
CA THR A 117 20.02 -1.37 3.76
C THR A 117 19.05 -2.51 3.46
N THR A 118 17.97 -2.58 4.25
CA THR A 118 16.77 -3.30 3.84
C THR A 118 16.25 -2.68 2.54
N TYR A 119 16.26 -3.43 1.43
CA TYR A 119 15.70 -3.00 0.15
C TYR A 119 14.18 -2.87 0.27
N HIS A 120 13.71 -1.73 0.81
CA HIS A 120 12.29 -1.40 0.82
C HIS A 120 11.90 -0.98 -0.60
N LYS A 121 11.27 -1.88 -1.36
CA LYS A 121 10.69 -1.49 -2.65
C LYS A 121 9.56 -0.50 -2.36
N THR A 122 9.82 0.78 -2.67
CA THR A 122 8.84 1.84 -2.45
C THR A 122 7.64 1.66 -3.39
N TYR A 123 6.47 2.06 -2.92
CA TYR A 123 5.25 2.13 -3.73
C TYR A 123 5.15 3.52 -4.35
N SER A 124 4.81 3.62 -5.64
CA SER A 124 4.47 4.88 -6.31
C SER A 124 3.51 4.60 -7.46
N ARG A 125 2.28 5.12 -7.37
CA ARG A 125 1.26 4.98 -8.41
C ARG A 125 0.66 6.34 -8.71
N LEU A 126 0.55 6.67 -10.00
CA LEU A 126 -0.19 7.82 -10.51
C LEU A 126 -1.32 7.29 -11.38
N ASP A 127 -2.54 7.69 -11.09
CA ASP A 127 -3.72 7.41 -11.89
C ASP A 127 -4.28 8.75 -12.40
N VAL A 128 -4.74 8.77 -13.65
CA VAL A 128 -5.32 9.96 -14.27
C VAL A 128 -6.58 9.61 -15.05
N SER A 129 -7.53 10.52 -15.12
CA SER A 129 -8.71 10.37 -15.96
C SER A 129 -9.26 11.70 -16.46
N VAL A 130 -9.94 11.62 -17.60
CA VAL A 130 -10.73 12.70 -18.18
C VAL A 130 -12.11 12.18 -18.54
N VAL A 131 -13.13 12.98 -18.26
CA VAL A 131 -14.52 12.73 -18.64
C VAL A 131 -15.01 13.95 -19.40
N TYR A 132 -15.61 13.72 -20.55
CA TYR A 132 -16.29 14.72 -21.36
C TYR A 132 -17.79 14.48 -21.30
N LYS A 133 -18.54 15.48 -20.82
CA LYS A 133 -20.01 15.44 -20.78
C LYS A 133 -20.57 16.13 -22.02
N PHE A 134 -21.37 15.41 -22.80
CA PHE A 134 -22.05 15.98 -23.95
C PHE A 134 -23.55 16.07 -23.70
N LEU A 135 -24.11 17.23 -24.02
CA LEU A 135 -25.53 17.51 -23.91
C LEU A 135 -26.02 18.12 -25.23
N ASN A 136 -26.76 17.32 -26.01
CA ASN A 136 -27.49 17.76 -27.20
C ASN A 136 -29.00 17.54 -27.02
N ARG A 137 -29.82 18.24 -27.81
CA ARG A 137 -31.30 18.17 -27.76
C ARG A 137 -31.90 16.74 -27.82
N LYS A 138 -31.17 15.78 -28.39
CA LYS A 138 -31.60 14.39 -28.57
C LYS A 138 -30.74 13.36 -27.80
N LEU A 139 -29.60 13.77 -27.25
CA LEU A 139 -28.63 12.85 -26.69
C LEU A 139 -27.86 13.53 -25.55
N LYS A 140 -27.93 12.94 -24.37
CA LYS A 140 -27.14 13.33 -23.21
C LYS A 140 -26.25 12.15 -22.84
N GLY A 141 -24.99 12.40 -22.51
CA GLY A 141 -24.09 11.33 -22.14
C GLY A 141 -22.73 11.82 -21.67
N GLU A 142 -21.88 10.86 -21.36
CA GLU A 142 -20.51 11.07 -20.91
C GLU A 142 -19.61 10.06 -21.60
N ALA A 143 -18.47 10.52 -22.08
CA ALA A 143 -17.39 9.65 -22.54
C ALA A 143 -16.18 9.92 -21.66
N GLY A 144 -15.47 8.89 -21.25
CA GLY A 144 -14.29 9.07 -20.41
C GLY A 144 -13.17 8.11 -20.75
N LEU A 145 -11.96 8.56 -20.45
CA LEU A 145 -10.71 7.83 -20.58
C LEU A 145 -10.01 7.90 -19.22
N SER A 146 -9.49 6.77 -18.75
CA SER A 146 -8.59 6.75 -17.61
C SER A 146 -7.37 5.89 -17.89
N VAL A 147 -6.28 6.18 -17.20
CA VAL A 147 -5.08 5.39 -17.21
C VAL A 147 -4.66 5.20 -15.75
N LEU A 148 -4.72 3.96 -15.29
CA LEU A 148 -4.20 3.58 -13.98
C LEU A 148 -2.72 3.22 -14.12
N ASN A 149 -1.94 3.53 -13.08
CA ASN A 149 -0.51 3.33 -13.00
C ASN A 149 0.22 3.89 -14.24
N VAL A 150 0.02 5.17 -14.52
CA VAL A 150 0.65 5.93 -15.62
C VAL A 150 2.18 5.80 -15.59
N LEU A 151 2.77 5.73 -14.39
CA LEU A 151 4.21 5.58 -14.19
C LEU A 151 4.72 4.18 -14.60
N ASN A 152 3.81 3.24 -14.90
CA ASN A 152 4.08 1.84 -15.20
C ASN A 152 5.05 1.20 -14.19
N ARG A 153 4.89 1.56 -12.91
CA ARG A 153 5.76 1.09 -11.85
C ARG A 153 5.27 -0.26 -11.34
N GLN A 154 6.18 -1.22 -11.26
CA GLN A 154 5.92 -2.48 -10.56
C GLN A 154 5.85 -2.22 -9.06
N ASN A 155 4.62 -2.15 -8.57
CA ASN A 155 4.32 -1.87 -7.18
C ASN A 155 3.98 -3.18 -6.46
N PHE A 156 4.48 -3.35 -5.25
CA PHE A 156 4.31 -4.58 -4.46
C PHE A 156 3.24 -4.35 -3.40
N LYS A 157 2.26 -5.26 -3.32
CA LYS A 157 1.32 -5.32 -2.20
C LYS A 157 1.71 -6.45 -1.26
N LEU A 158 1.58 -6.22 0.04
CA LEU A 158 1.73 -7.28 1.02
C LEU A 158 0.49 -8.17 0.96
N GLU A 159 0.70 -9.45 0.65
CA GLU A 159 -0.29 -10.51 0.82
C GLU A 159 0.28 -11.52 1.83
N ASN A 160 -0.57 -12.02 2.71
CA ASN A 160 -0.19 -13.11 3.61
C ASN A 160 -0.36 -14.45 2.88
N PHE A 161 0.70 -14.94 2.23
CA PHE A 161 0.71 -16.31 1.72
C PHE A 161 1.62 -17.20 2.56
N GLU A 162 1.11 -18.39 2.89
CA GLU A 162 1.86 -19.45 3.55
C GLU A 162 3.01 -19.93 2.68
N ARG A 163 4.15 -20.21 3.31
CA ARG A 163 5.29 -20.86 2.67
C ARG A 163 4.90 -22.28 2.25
N ILE A 164 4.73 -22.53 0.95
CA ILE A 164 4.73 -23.88 0.39
C ILE A 164 6.18 -24.23 0.03
N PRO A 165 6.81 -25.25 0.65
CA PRO A 165 8.14 -25.69 0.27
C PRO A 165 8.06 -26.40 -1.08
N ALA A 166 8.50 -25.75 -2.16
CA ALA A 166 9.06 -26.48 -3.28
C ALA A 166 10.53 -26.74 -2.91
N GLY A 167 11.01 -27.97 -3.04
CA GLY A 167 12.31 -28.47 -2.58
C GLY A 167 13.54 -27.84 -3.25
N GLN A 168 13.66 -26.51 -3.20
CA GLN A 168 14.84 -25.72 -3.52
C GLN A 168 14.92 -24.56 -2.53
N THR A 169 16.15 -24.18 -2.19
CA THR A 169 16.60 -23.25 -1.15
C THR A 169 16.14 -21.78 -1.32
N SER A 170 15.06 -21.54 -2.07
CA SER A 170 14.55 -20.23 -2.43
C SER A 170 13.35 -19.86 -1.54
N THR A 171 13.52 -18.85 -0.70
CA THR A 171 12.37 -18.20 -0.05
C THR A 171 11.61 -17.42 -1.12
N ILE A 172 10.41 -17.90 -1.50
CA ILE A 172 9.53 -17.15 -2.39
C ILE A 172 8.70 -16.20 -1.51
N ASN A 173 9.10 -14.93 -1.46
CA ASN A 173 8.20 -13.86 -1.02
C ASN A 173 7.25 -13.57 -2.18
N ILE A 174 6.02 -14.08 -2.11
CA ILE A 174 4.99 -13.84 -3.12
C ILE A 174 4.35 -12.49 -2.79
N TYR A 175 4.80 -11.45 -3.48
CA TYR A 175 4.09 -10.18 -3.49
C TYR A 175 3.01 -10.25 -4.57
N ALA A 176 1.79 -9.80 -4.28
CA ALA A 176 0.84 -9.54 -5.36
C ALA A 176 1.31 -8.32 -6.14
N GLU A 177 1.33 -8.46 -7.47
CA GLU A 177 1.54 -7.33 -8.36
C GLU A 177 0.38 -6.36 -8.20
N ALA A 178 0.69 -5.10 -7.92
CA ALA A 178 -0.29 -4.04 -8.03
C ALA A 178 -0.67 -3.81 -9.51
N ILE A 179 -1.78 -3.08 -9.71
CA ILE A 179 -2.35 -2.74 -11.01
C ILE A 179 -1.22 -2.29 -11.98
N PRO A 180 -1.01 -2.98 -13.12
CA PRO A 180 -0.06 -2.55 -14.14
C PRO A 180 -0.58 -1.30 -14.86
N PHE A 181 0.18 -0.75 -15.81
CA PHE A 181 -0.34 0.28 -16.70
C PHE A 181 -1.65 -0.20 -17.36
N THR A 182 -2.77 0.46 -17.03
CA THR A 182 -4.12 0.00 -17.40
C THR A 182 -4.93 1.15 -17.98
N PRO A 183 -4.99 1.29 -19.32
CA PRO A 183 -5.90 2.23 -19.96
C PRO A 183 -7.33 1.69 -19.95
N THR A 184 -8.30 2.55 -19.69
CA THR A 184 -9.72 2.20 -19.78
C THR A 184 -10.52 3.31 -20.45
N LEU A 185 -11.58 2.93 -21.17
CA LEU A 185 -12.51 3.84 -21.83
C LEU A 185 -13.92 3.47 -21.37
N PHE A 186 -14.78 4.47 -21.19
CA PHE A 186 -16.21 4.24 -21.01
C PHE A 186 -17.06 5.21 -21.84
N LEU A 187 -18.27 4.78 -22.15
CA LEU A 187 -19.33 5.59 -22.72
C LEU A 187 -20.61 5.33 -21.93
N LYS A 188 -21.25 6.40 -21.48
CA LYS A 188 -22.53 6.36 -20.78
C LYS A 188 -23.52 7.26 -21.50
N ILE A 189 -24.65 6.69 -21.91
CA ILE A 189 -25.73 7.43 -22.55
C ILE A 189 -26.90 7.51 -21.57
N TYR A 190 -27.44 8.71 -21.39
CA TYR A 190 -28.66 8.94 -20.65
C TYR A 190 -29.82 8.97 -21.66
N LEU A 191 -30.70 7.97 -21.57
CA LEU A 191 -31.94 7.86 -22.35
C LEU A 191 -33.05 8.70 -21.71
#